data_AF-A0A9E5B5H3-F1
#
_entry.id   AF-A0A9E5B5H3-F1
#
_cell.length_a   1.000
_cell.length_b   1.000
_cell.length_c   1.000
_cell.angle_alpha   90.00
_cell.angle_beta   90.00
_cell.angle_gamma   90.00
#
_symmetry.space_group_name_H-M   'P 1'
#
loop_
_entity.id
_entity.type
_entity.pdbx_description
1 polymer ?
#
loop_
_entity_poly.entity_id
_entity_poly.type
_entity_poly.pdbx_seq_one_letter_code
_entity_poly.pdbx_strand_id
1 'polypeptide(L)'
;MKWVVLFIVVSLGAYTYLTLHYRKENPAFRPYQDSKNRAGVMRLLSAGFQRVTLTAQRPADGAGVPAGAKSTATAGGLPAELRSTLLDLPLLPASITRVAAAASASALLAYPIQFTCASADNKRQLSGAELYVKDNTLTLVPTFERLDGELLARNRESVVHLSIPAGALKPGTFKVTLVGETSSRTWTLQVN
;
A
#
# COMPACT_ATOMS: atom_id res chain seq x y z
N MET A 1 -53.54 2.60 -26.96
CA MET A 1 -52.30 3.34 -26.61
C MET A 1 -52.14 3.56 -25.10
N LYS A 2 -53.10 4.18 -24.39
CA LYS A 2 -53.01 4.45 -22.93
C LYS A 2 -52.69 3.21 -22.06
N TRP A 3 -53.30 2.07 -22.39
CA TRP A 3 -53.08 0.79 -21.68
C TRP A 3 -51.69 0.18 -21.87
N VAL A 4 -51.06 0.40 -23.02
CA VAL A 4 -49.71 -0.08 -23.31
C VAL A 4 -48.69 0.72 -22.48
N VAL A 5 -48.87 2.03 -22.38
CA VAL A 5 -48.03 2.91 -21.56
C VAL A 5 -48.11 2.51 -20.08
N LEU A 6 -49.31 2.22 -19.58
CA LEU A 6 -49.51 1.79 -18.20
C LEU A 6 -48.76 0.47 -17.91
N PHE A 7 -48.81 -0.49 -18.83
CA PHE A 7 -48.10 -1.76 -18.70
C PHE A 7 -46.58 -1.60 -18.68
N ILE A 8 -46.04 -0.70 -19.50
CA ILE A 8 -44.60 -0.41 -19.55
C ILE A 8 -44.14 0.20 -18.23
N VAL A 9 -44.87 1.19 -17.70
CA VAL A 9 -44.52 1.86 -16.44
C VAL A 9 -44.56 0.89 -15.26
N VAL A 10 -45.59 0.04 -15.17
CA VAL A 10 -45.69 -0.97 -14.11
C VAL A 10 -44.55 -1.98 -14.19
N SER A 11 -44.24 -2.47 -15.39
CA SER A 11 -43.15 -3.42 -15.61
C SER A 11 -41.78 -2.83 -15.26
N LEU A 12 -41.51 -1.59 -15.68
CA LEU A 12 -40.25 -0.88 -15.37
C LEU A 12 -40.12 -0.59 -13.87
N GLY A 13 -41.20 -0.14 -13.23
CA GLY A 13 -41.23 0.11 -11.79
C GLY A 13 -40.95 -1.15 -10.98
N ALA A 14 -41.66 -2.24 -11.29
CA ALA A 14 -41.47 -3.53 -10.62
C ALA A 14 -40.05 -4.09 -10.84
N TYR A 15 -39.54 -4.05 -12.08
CA TYR A 15 -38.18 -4.48 -12.39
C TYR A 15 -37.13 -3.65 -11.64
N THR A 16 -37.29 -2.33 -11.60
CA THR A 16 -36.36 -1.42 -10.92
C THR A 16 -36.38 -1.65 -9.41
N TYR A 17 -37.56 -1.81 -8.81
CA TYR A 17 -37.69 -2.10 -7.39
C TYR A 17 -37.04 -3.45 -7.02
N LEU A 18 -37.31 -4.53 -7.76
CA LEU A 18 -36.66 -5.82 -7.52
C LEU A 18 -35.14 -5.72 -7.66
N THR A 19 -34.67 -5.04 -8.71
CA THR A 19 -33.24 -4.95 -8.99
C THR A 19 -32.51 -4.18 -7.90
N LEU A 20 -33.08 -3.11 -7.36
CA LEU A 20 -32.48 -2.33 -6.28
C LEU A 20 -32.60 -3.04 -4.92
N HIS A 21 -33.77 -3.61 -4.61
CA HIS A 21 -34.04 -4.22 -3.30
C HIS A 21 -33.24 -5.52 -3.09
N TYR A 22 -33.06 -6.33 -4.14
CA TYR A 22 -32.29 -7.57 -4.09
C TYR A 22 -30.85 -7.42 -4.62
N ARG A 23 -30.40 -6.18 -4.86
CA ARG A 23 -29.01 -5.94 -5.24
C ARG A 23 -28.12 -6.33 -4.06
N LYS A 24 -27.27 -7.35 -4.25
CA LYS A 24 -26.19 -7.60 -3.29
C LYS A 24 -25.25 -6.39 -3.29
N GLU A 25 -25.20 -5.68 -2.18
CA GLU A 25 -24.34 -4.51 -2.00
C GLU A 25 -22.85 -4.89 -1.99
N ASN A 26 -22.55 -6.08 -1.49
CA ASN A 26 -21.19 -6.60 -1.41
C ASN A 26 -20.87 -7.53 -2.60
N PRO A 27 -19.63 -7.51 -3.11
CA PRO A 27 -19.20 -8.44 -4.13
C PRO A 27 -19.44 -9.88 -3.66
N ALA A 28 -19.82 -10.75 -4.59
CA ALA A 28 -19.96 -12.17 -4.27
C ALA A 28 -18.65 -12.70 -3.69
N PHE A 29 -18.76 -13.50 -2.63
CA PHE A 29 -17.64 -14.20 -2.01
C PHE A 29 -16.84 -14.93 -3.09
N ARG A 30 -15.53 -14.66 -3.16
CA ARG A 30 -14.59 -15.28 -4.11
C ARG A 30 -13.76 -16.29 -3.32
N PRO A 31 -14.13 -17.58 -3.30
CA PRO A 31 -13.65 -18.53 -2.29
C PRO A 31 -12.13 -18.60 -2.18
N TYR A 32 -11.44 -18.60 -3.32
CA TYR A 32 -9.99 -18.67 -3.36
C TYR A 32 -9.33 -17.39 -2.83
N GLN A 33 -9.76 -16.21 -3.30
CA GLN A 33 -9.19 -14.92 -2.88
C GLN A 33 -9.47 -14.66 -1.40
N ASP A 34 -10.69 -14.92 -0.95
CA ASP A 34 -11.09 -14.63 0.43
C ASP A 34 -10.43 -15.58 1.43
N SER A 35 -10.30 -16.87 1.10
CA SER A 35 -9.59 -17.84 1.95
C SER A 35 -8.10 -17.52 2.02
N LYS A 36 -7.48 -17.14 0.89
CA LYS A 36 -6.08 -16.73 0.83
C LYS A 36 -5.82 -15.47 1.66
N ASN A 37 -6.68 -14.46 1.56
CA ASN A 37 -6.58 -13.23 2.33
C ASN A 37 -6.67 -13.50 3.84
N ARG A 38 -7.64 -14.33 4.26
CA ARG A 38 -7.77 -14.74 5.67
C ARG A 38 -6.53 -15.48 6.15
N ALA A 39 -6.03 -16.44 5.38
CA ALA A 39 -4.81 -17.18 5.74
C ALA A 39 -3.59 -16.26 5.85
N GLY A 40 -3.45 -15.28 4.95
CA GLY A 40 -2.36 -14.30 4.99
C GLY A 40 -2.42 -13.42 6.23
N VAL A 41 -3.59 -12.90 6.56
CA VAL A 41 -3.81 -12.09 7.78
C VAL A 41 -3.51 -12.90 9.04
N MET A 42 -4.01 -14.14 9.12
CA MET A 42 -3.76 -15.01 10.28
C MET A 42 -2.27 -15.34 10.46
N ARG A 43 -1.53 -15.61 9.36
CA ARG A 43 -0.09 -15.86 9.42
C ARG A 43 0.68 -14.65 9.92
N LEU A 44 0.39 -13.46 9.38
CA LEU A 44 1.02 -12.21 9.80
C LEU A 44 0.76 -11.92 11.29
N LEU A 45 -0.49 -12.05 11.73
CA LEU A 45 -0.87 -11.85 13.13
C LEU A 45 -0.20 -12.87 14.05
N SER A 46 -0.13 -14.14 13.65
CA SER A 46 0.55 -15.19 14.43
C SER A 46 2.05 -14.96 14.57
N ALA A 47 2.68 -14.31 13.58
CA ALA A 47 4.09 -13.93 13.60
C ALA A 47 4.36 -12.58 14.30
N GLY A 48 3.32 -11.93 14.85
CA GLY A 48 3.39 -10.66 15.56
C GLY A 48 3.40 -9.42 14.66
N PHE A 49 3.14 -9.56 13.36
CA PHE A 49 3.09 -8.43 12.43
C PHE A 49 1.70 -7.81 12.37
N GLN A 50 1.65 -6.49 12.53
CA GLN A 50 0.50 -5.68 12.15
C GLN A 50 0.74 -5.06 10.77
N ARG A 51 -0.18 -5.28 9.84
CA ARG A 51 -0.14 -4.71 8.49
C ARG A 51 -1.02 -3.47 8.40
N VAL A 52 -0.47 -2.39 7.85
CA VAL A 52 -1.18 -1.13 7.57
C VAL A 52 -0.99 -0.80 6.09
N THR A 53 -2.08 -0.66 5.34
CA THR A 53 -2.03 -0.23 3.95
C THR A 53 -1.74 1.26 3.89
N LEU A 54 -0.76 1.66 3.07
CA LEU A 54 -0.35 3.04 2.90
C LEU A 54 -0.79 3.56 1.54
N THR A 55 -1.19 4.82 1.52
CA THR A 55 -1.45 5.54 0.27
C THR A 55 -0.12 5.98 -0.33
N ALA A 56 0.13 5.60 -1.57
CA ALA A 56 1.28 6.07 -2.35
C ALA A 56 0.81 6.99 -3.48
N GLN A 57 1.42 8.16 -3.59
CA GLN A 57 1.11 9.14 -4.63
C GLN A 57 2.30 9.32 -5.58
N ARG A 58 2.00 9.36 -6.89
CA ARG A 58 2.94 9.63 -7.99
C ARG A 58 2.23 10.40 -9.12
N PRO A 59 2.84 11.46 -9.68
CA PRO A 59 4.05 12.14 -9.22
C PRO A 59 3.82 12.76 -7.84
N ALA A 60 4.85 12.83 -7.01
CA ALA A 60 4.77 13.65 -5.81
C ALA A 60 4.80 15.13 -6.24
N ASP A 61 3.66 15.82 -6.23
CA ASP A 61 3.63 17.27 -6.43
C ASP A 61 4.42 17.97 -5.32
N GLY A 62 5.09 19.07 -5.69
CA GLY A 62 6.27 19.66 -5.04
C GLY A 62 6.16 20.20 -3.61
N ALA A 63 5.18 19.77 -2.81
CA ALA A 63 5.20 19.99 -1.37
C ALA A 63 6.32 19.13 -0.75
N GLY A 64 7.48 19.74 -0.52
CA GLY A 64 8.62 19.07 0.09
C GLY A 64 8.25 18.47 1.43
N VAL A 65 8.53 17.17 1.61
CA VAL A 65 8.38 16.51 2.91
C VAL A 65 9.44 17.05 3.88
N PRO A 66 9.08 17.34 5.15
CA PRO A 66 10.06 17.76 6.14
C PRO A 66 11.18 16.72 6.25
N ALA A 67 12.40 17.14 5.89
CA ALA A 67 13.59 16.31 5.95
C ALA A 67 14.32 16.57 7.27
N GLY A 68 14.67 15.49 7.99
CA GLY A 68 15.43 15.60 9.24
C GLY A 68 15.99 14.28 9.76
N ALA A 69 15.44 13.15 9.31
CA ALA A 69 15.99 11.83 9.61
C ALA A 69 17.27 11.57 8.82
N LYS A 70 18.33 11.12 9.50
CA LYS A 70 19.54 10.62 8.84
C LYS A 70 19.29 9.18 8.39
N SER A 71 19.08 8.98 7.08
CA SER A 71 18.92 7.66 6.49
C SER A 71 20.27 7.04 6.09
N THR A 72 20.49 5.78 6.43
CA THR A 72 21.65 4.99 5.99
C THR A 72 21.25 3.97 4.93
N ALA A 73 22.18 3.66 4.01
CA ALA A 73 21.99 2.54 3.09
C ALA A 73 22.13 1.21 3.82
N THR A 74 21.32 0.24 3.45
CA THR A 74 21.44 -1.14 3.91
C THR A 74 21.15 -2.11 2.75
N ALA A 75 21.42 -3.40 2.98
CA ALA A 75 21.19 -4.43 1.98
C ALA A 75 19.70 -4.47 1.56
N GLY A 76 19.48 -4.70 0.26
CA GLY A 76 18.15 -4.93 -0.28
C GLY A 76 17.53 -6.25 0.20
N GLY A 77 16.23 -6.39 -0.06
CA GLY A 77 15.44 -7.56 0.22
C GLY A 77 14.52 -7.41 1.43
N LEU A 78 13.45 -8.21 1.44
CA LEU A 78 12.55 -8.31 2.58
C LEU A 78 13.27 -9.00 3.75
N PRO A 79 13.03 -8.56 4.99
CA PRO A 79 13.48 -9.28 6.18
C PRO A 79 13.02 -10.75 6.14
N ALA A 80 13.90 -11.69 6.53
CA ALA A 80 13.66 -13.12 6.40
C ALA A 80 12.36 -13.59 7.10
N GLU A 81 12.07 -13.03 8.28
CA GLU A 81 10.84 -13.32 9.02
C GLU A 81 9.59 -12.90 8.22
N LEU A 82 9.60 -11.70 7.65
CA LEU A 82 8.48 -11.21 6.86
C LEU A 82 8.33 -12.03 5.57
N ARG A 83 9.45 -12.34 4.90
CA ARG A 83 9.49 -13.15 3.67
C ARG A 83 8.89 -14.54 3.86
N SER A 84 9.16 -15.19 5.00
CA SER A 84 8.62 -16.53 5.31
C SER A 84 7.14 -16.52 5.70
N THR A 85 6.63 -15.38 6.16
CA THR A 85 5.24 -15.23 6.62
C THR A 85 4.29 -14.88 5.46
N LEU A 86 4.78 -14.13 4.47
CA LEU A 86 3.99 -13.68 3.32
C LEU A 86 3.62 -14.85 2.39
N LEU A 87 2.35 -14.91 1.99
CA LEU A 87 1.85 -15.90 1.03
C LEU A 87 2.27 -15.56 -0.40
N ASP A 88 2.18 -14.27 -0.77
CA ASP A 88 2.65 -13.75 -2.04
C ASP A 88 3.75 -12.71 -1.76
N LEU A 89 4.85 -12.82 -2.49
CA LEU A 89 5.92 -11.84 -2.39
C LEU A 89 5.56 -10.61 -3.22
N PRO A 90 5.53 -9.41 -2.64
CA PRO A 90 5.29 -8.20 -3.39
C PRO A 90 6.45 -7.95 -4.37
N LEU A 91 6.12 -7.38 -5.52
CA LEU A 91 7.15 -6.87 -6.43
C LEU A 91 7.69 -5.57 -5.83
N LEU A 92 9.00 -5.54 -5.62
CA LEU A 92 9.69 -4.42 -5.00
C LEU A 92 10.29 -3.50 -6.08
N PRO A 93 10.59 -2.24 -5.74
CA PRO A 93 11.46 -1.41 -6.56
C PRO A 93 12.87 -2.02 -6.60
N ALA A 94 13.58 -1.87 -7.71
CA ALA A 94 14.94 -2.38 -7.87
C ALA A 94 15.90 -1.79 -6.82
N SER A 95 15.82 -0.48 -6.59
CA SER A 95 16.68 0.22 -5.64
C SER A 95 16.01 1.46 -5.05
N ILE A 96 16.34 1.77 -3.80
CA ILE A 96 15.95 3.01 -3.12
C ILE A 96 17.16 3.95 -3.09
N THR A 97 17.10 5.05 -3.84
CA THR A 97 18.23 5.98 -4.00
C THR A 97 18.24 7.05 -2.91
N ARG A 98 17.11 7.70 -2.65
CA ARG A 98 16.98 8.80 -1.68
C ARG A 98 15.72 8.65 -0.82
N VAL A 99 15.79 9.06 0.44
CA VAL A 99 14.65 9.19 1.34
C VAL A 99 14.71 10.56 2.02
N ALA A 100 13.56 11.21 2.15
CA ALA A 100 13.33 12.42 2.92
C ALA A 100 12.13 12.17 3.85
N ALA A 101 12.41 12.21 5.15
CA ALA A 101 11.42 12.04 6.20
C ALA A 101 11.89 12.76 7.48
N ALA A 102 10.98 13.08 8.39
CA ALA A 102 11.31 13.74 9.65
C ALA A 102 11.85 12.72 10.68
N ALA A 103 12.77 13.13 11.55
CA ALA A 103 13.30 12.25 12.61
C ALA A 103 12.28 12.01 13.74
N SER A 104 11.28 12.88 13.85
CA SER A 104 10.19 12.79 14.81
C SER A 104 8.83 12.95 14.15
N ALA A 105 7.81 12.33 14.74
CA ALA A 105 6.42 12.43 14.34
C ALA A 105 5.52 12.53 15.57
N SER A 106 4.34 13.11 15.41
CA SER A 106 3.27 12.98 16.40
C SER A 106 2.42 11.75 16.06
N ALA A 107 2.05 10.95 17.05
CA ALA A 107 1.13 9.83 16.86
C ALA A 107 -0.24 10.27 16.30
N LEU A 108 -0.61 11.54 16.49
CA LEU A 108 -1.91 12.10 16.09
C LEU A 108 -1.93 12.67 14.67
N LEU A 109 -0.78 12.75 14.00
CA LEU A 109 -0.67 13.31 12.66
C LEU A 109 -0.20 12.26 11.67
N ALA A 110 -0.57 12.45 10.42
CA ALA A 110 -0.02 11.63 9.35
C ALA A 110 1.49 11.92 9.21
N TYR A 111 2.28 10.88 9.03
CA TYR A 111 3.73 10.99 8.86
C TYR A 111 4.10 10.86 7.37
N PRO A 112 4.41 11.98 6.69
CA PRO A 112 4.80 11.97 5.30
C PRO A 112 6.23 11.47 5.11
N ILE A 113 6.43 10.68 4.06
CA ILE A 113 7.73 10.14 3.63
C ILE A 113 7.84 10.33 2.13
N GLN A 114 8.89 11.01 1.68
CA GLN A 114 9.21 11.10 0.26
C GLN A 114 10.43 10.25 -0.04
N PHE A 115 10.41 9.50 -1.13
CA PHE A 115 11.57 8.75 -1.56
C PHE A 115 11.68 8.68 -3.07
N THR A 116 12.90 8.41 -3.53
CA THR A 116 13.21 8.14 -4.93
C THR A 116 13.58 6.68 -5.08
N CYS A 117 12.96 6.02 -6.05
CA CYS A 117 13.22 4.61 -6.36
C CYS A 117 13.32 4.35 -7.86
N ALA A 118 14.11 3.34 -8.20
CA ALA A 118 14.20 2.81 -9.56
C ALA A 118 13.35 1.53 -9.70
N SER A 119 12.67 1.40 -10.84
CA SER A 119 12.04 0.17 -11.30
C SER A 119 13.06 -0.72 -12.02
N ALA A 120 12.92 -2.03 -11.91
CA ALA A 120 13.77 -3.00 -12.62
C ALA A 120 13.60 -2.92 -14.15
N ASP A 121 12.38 -2.63 -14.60
CA ASP A 121 12.02 -2.56 -16.02
C ASP A 121 10.92 -1.49 -16.25
N ASN A 122 10.56 -1.24 -17.51
CA ASN A 122 9.43 -0.38 -17.87
C ASN A 122 8.07 -1.11 -17.79
N LYS A 123 8.04 -2.38 -17.41
CA LYS A 123 6.81 -3.18 -17.28
C LYS A 123 6.33 -3.23 -15.83
N ARG A 124 6.92 -2.47 -14.92
CA ARG A 124 6.47 -2.34 -13.54
C ARG A 124 6.15 -0.89 -13.20
N GLN A 125 5.09 -0.71 -12.44
CA GLN A 125 4.67 0.58 -11.91
C GLN A 125 4.32 0.44 -10.43
N LEU A 126 4.57 1.49 -9.66
CA LEU A 126 4.16 1.56 -8.26
C LEU A 126 2.63 1.52 -8.17
N SER A 127 2.09 0.56 -7.42
CA SER A 127 0.66 0.42 -7.15
C SER A 127 0.28 0.90 -5.75
N GLY A 128 1.22 0.88 -4.80
CA GLY A 128 0.95 1.24 -3.42
C GLY A 128 2.14 1.01 -2.49
N ALA A 129 1.87 0.97 -1.19
CA ALA A 129 2.82 0.47 -0.21
C ALA A 129 2.11 -0.15 0.98
N GLU A 130 2.81 -1.04 1.67
CA GLU A 130 2.36 -1.66 2.91
C GLU A 130 3.39 -1.37 4.01
N LEU A 131 2.89 -1.09 5.21
CA LEU A 131 3.69 -0.98 6.42
C LEU A 131 3.47 -2.23 7.27
N TYR A 132 4.57 -2.85 7.66
CA TYR A 132 4.59 -3.95 8.61
C TYR A 132 5.22 -3.47 9.91
N VAL A 133 4.45 -3.55 10.98
CA VAL A 133 4.87 -3.16 12.34
C VAL A 133 5.09 -4.43 13.15
N LYS A 134 6.27 -4.56 13.74
CA LYS A 134 6.59 -5.59 14.72
C LYS A 134 7.55 -5.00 15.75
N ASP A 135 7.12 -5.00 17.00
CA ASP A 135 7.83 -4.38 18.13
C ASP A 135 8.22 -2.92 17.80
N ASN A 136 9.52 -2.58 17.90
CA ASN A 136 10.08 -1.26 17.56
C ASN A 136 10.63 -1.20 16.12
N THR A 137 10.18 -2.09 15.23
CA THR A 137 10.62 -2.14 13.83
C THR A 137 9.46 -1.85 12.88
N LEU A 138 9.68 -0.93 11.95
CA LEU A 138 8.75 -0.54 10.90
C LEU A 138 9.35 -0.91 9.55
N THR A 139 8.75 -1.88 8.86
CA THR A 139 9.17 -2.29 7.52
C THR A 139 8.20 -1.72 6.49
N LEU A 140 8.66 -0.75 5.72
CA LEU A 140 7.93 -0.12 4.62
C LEU A 140 8.24 -0.87 3.34
N VAL A 141 7.20 -1.41 2.71
CA VAL A 141 7.28 -2.23 1.51
C VAL A 141 6.51 -1.55 0.38
N PRO A 142 7.19 -0.79 -0.51
CA PRO A 142 6.57 -0.26 -1.71
C PRO A 142 6.21 -1.42 -2.64
N THR A 143 4.96 -1.47 -3.07
CA THR A 143 4.44 -2.53 -3.94
C THR A 143 4.36 -2.03 -5.38
N PHE A 144 4.94 -2.80 -6.29
CA PHE A 144 4.81 -2.61 -7.71
C PHE A 144 3.84 -3.63 -8.29
N GLU A 145 3.18 -3.26 -9.37
CA GLU A 145 2.41 -4.16 -10.21
C GLU A 145 3.05 -4.24 -11.58
N ARG A 146 2.74 -5.32 -12.30
CA ARG A 146 3.13 -5.45 -13.71
C ARG A 146 2.12 -4.73 -14.58
N LEU A 147 2.63 -4.03 -15.58
CA LEU A 147 1.84 -3.43 -16.64
C LEU A 147 1.56 -4.47 -17.72
N ASP A 148 0.28 -4.66 -18.01
CA ASP A 148 -0.18 -5.67 -18.98
C ASP A 148 -0.11 -5.17 -20.42
N GLY A 149 -0.07 -6.12 -21.36
CA GLY A 149 -0.05 -5.86 -22.81
C GLY A 149 1.15 -5.03 -23.23
N GLU A 150 0.93 -4.02 -24.08
CA GLU A 150 1.97 -3.11 -24.60
C GLU A 150 2.25 -1.90 -23.71
N LEU A 151 1.61 -1.81 -22.53
CA LEU A 151 1.81 -0.68 -21.63
C LEU A 151 3.24 -0.64 -21.09
N LEU A 152 3.81 0.56 -21.03
CA LEU A 152 5.15 0.82 -20.51
C LEU A 152 5.11 2.04 -19.58
N ALA A 153 5.78 1.93 -18.44
CA ALA A 153 6.00 3.03 -17.54
C ALA A 153 6.87 4.09 -18.24
N ARG A 154 6.42 5.34 -18.17
CA ARG A 154 7.10 6.49 -18.79
C ARG A 154 8.54 6.68 -18.30
N ASN A 155 8.78 6.43 -17.02
CA ASN A 155 10.10 6.56 -16.40
C ASN A 155 10.37 5.40 -15.43
N ARG A 156 11.60 4.89 -15.47
CA ARG A 156 12.12 3.89 -14.52
C ARG A 156 12.42 4.50 -13.15
N GLU A 157 12.74 5.78 -13.10
CA GLU A 157 12.92 6.49 -11.83
C GLU A 157 11.64 7.20 -11.41
N SER A 158 11.34 7.13 -10.12
CA SER A 158 10.08 7.59 -9.54
C SER A 158 10.35 8.33 -8.25
N VAL A 159 9.80 9.53 -8.12
CA VAL A 159 9.65 10.19 -6.83
C VAL A 159 8.26 9.86 -6.31
N VAL A 160 8.21 9.33 -5.08
CA VAL A 160 7.01 8.78 -4.45
C VAL A 160 6.79 9.48 -3.12
N HIS A 161 5.53 9.81 -2.85
CA HIS A 161 5.09 10.28 -1.54
C HIS A 161 4.25 9.18 -0.88
N LEU A 162 4.67 8.74 0.30
CA LEU A 162 3.92 7.88 1.21
C LEU A 162 3.46 8.66 2.42
N SER A 163 2.33 8.26 2.96
CA SER A 163 1.83 8.81 4.21
C SER A 163 1.44 7.69 5.15
N ILE A 164 2.06 7.64 6.33
CA ILE A 164 1.60 6.78 7.41
C ILE A 164 0.41 7.48 8.08
N PRO A 165 -0.78 6.85 8.14
CA PRO A 165 -1.96 7.48 8.74
C PRO A 165 -1.77 7.85 10.21
N ALA A 166 -2.47 8.91 10.63
CA ALA A 166 -2.57 9.27 12.05
C ALA A 166 -3.13 8.09 12.86
N GLY A 167 -2.60 7.88 14.07
CA GLY A 167 -2.99 6.80 14.98
C GLY A 167 -2.51 5.41 14.59
N ALA A 168 -1.81 5.25 13.46
CA ALA A 168 -1.27 3.95 13.04
C ALA A 168 -0.05 3.52 13.89
N LEU A 169 0.67 4.47 14.48
CA LEU A 169 1.87 4.24 15.28
C LEU A 169 1.61 4.60 16.74
N LYS A 170 2.07 3.75 17.65
CA LYS A 170 2.10 4.06 19.08
C LYS A 170 3.30 4.98 19.39
N PRO A 171 3.24 5.79 20.46
CA PRO A 171 4.41 6.54 20.92
C PRO A 171 5.59 5.60 21.24
N GLY A 172 6.80 6.02 20.87
CA GLY A 172 8.02 5.23 21.04
C GLY A 172 9.08 5.48 19.97
N THR A 173 10.23 4.83 20.12
CA THR A 173 11.32 4.88 19.15
C THR A 173 11.23 3.69 18.21
N PHE A 174 11.27 3.94 16.90
CA PHE A 174 11.21 2.91 15.88
C PHE A 174 12.41 2.95 14.95
N LYS A 175 12.86 1.77 14.52
CA LYS A 175 13.76 1.61 13.37
C LYS A 175 12.91 1.40 12.12
N VAL A 176 12.95 2.36 11.22
CA VAL A 176 12.22 2.31 9.95
C VAL A 176 13.14 1.81 8.85
N THR A 177 12.69 0.81 8.10
CA THR A 177 13.40 0.31 6.91
C THR A 177 12.47 0.36 5.70
N LEU A 178 12.86 1.16 4.70
CA LEU A 178 12.24 1.20 3.37
C LEU A 178 12.94 0.20 2.46
N VAL A 179 12.18 -0.80 2.00
CA VAL A 179 12.71 -1.98 1.32
C VAL A 179 12.76 -1.77 -0.20
N GLY A 180 13.91 -2.08 -0.80
CA GLY A 180 14.07 -2.32 -2.24
C GLY A 180 14.71 -3.68 -2.51
N GLU A 181 14.74 -4.15 -3.76
CA GLU A 181 15.33 -5.46 -4.13
C GLU A 181 16.84 -5.50 -3.85
N THR A 182 17.58 -4.47 -4.28
CA THR A 182 19.05 -4.42 -4.19
C THR A 182 19.55 -3.47 -3.12
N SER A 183 18.86 -2.36 -2.89
CA SER A 183 19.19 -1.38 -1.87
C SER A 183 17.97 -0.94 -1.07
N SER A 184 18.14 -0.89 0.23
CA SER A 184 17.14 -0.42 1.19
C SER A 184 17.69 0.79 1.94
N ARG A 185 16.80 1.56 2.56
CA ARG A 185 17.16 2.72 3.40
C ARG A 185 16.59 2.56 4.79
N THR A 186 17.40 2.86 5.80
CA THR A 186 16.99 2.74 7.20
C THR A 186 17.22 4.04 7.95
N TRP A 187 16.31 4.40 8.84
CA TRP A 187 16.45 5.54 9.75
C TRP A 187 15.73 5.28 11.08
N THR A 188 16.02 6.12 12.06
CA THR A 188 15.31 6.11 13.36
C THR A 188 14.20 7.14 13.34
N LEU A 189 13.02 6.76 13.83
CA LEU A 189 11.85 7.61 13.98
C LEU A 189 11.43 7.66 15.45
N GLN A 190 11.27 8.86 16.00
CA GLN A 190 10.69 9.07 17.32
C GLN A 190 9.22 9.49 17.20
N VAL A 191 8.31 8.71 17.76
CA VAL A 191 6.87 9.04 17.80
C VAL A 191 6.52 9.55 19.19
N ASN A 192 6.00 10.78 19.26
CA ASN A 192 5.53 11.42 20.49
C ASN A 192 4.00 11.42 20.57
#